data_AF-A0A925L8N1-F1
#
_entry.id   AF-A0A925L8N1-F1
#
_cell.length_a   1.000
_cell.length_b   1.000
_cell.length_c   1.000
_cell.angle_alpha   90.00
_cell.angle_beta   90.00
_cell.angle_gamma   90.00
#
_symmetry.space_group_name_H-M   'P 1'
#
loop_
_entity.id
_entity.type
_entity.pdbx_description
1 polymer ?
#
loop_
_entity_poly.entity_id
_entity_poly.type
_entity_poly.pdbx_seq_one_letter_code
_entity_poly.pdbx_strand_id
1 'polypeptide(L)' 'HVLRLDDLPPSAAPDELRIAATRQAGDARQILYAFTVSYAGQAVAEGRAAVVLNTPLSA' A
#
# COMPACT_ATOMS: atom_id res chain seq x y z
N HIS A 1 -3.31 10.16 13.13
CA HIS A 1 -2.12 9.65 12.42
C HIS A 1 -1.27 8.90 13.44
N VAL A 2 -1.35 7.57 13.45
CA VAL A 2 -0.50 6.76 14.33
C VAL A 2 0.89 6.75 13.69
N LEU A 3 1.90 7.25 14.40
CA LEU A 3 3.23 7.50 13.82
C LEU A 3 4.10 6.24 13.76
N ARG A 4 3.78 5.20 14.55
CA ARG A 4 4.51 3.93 14.57
C ARG A 4 3.57 2.75 14.74
N LEU A 5 3.83 1.68 13.99
CA LEU A 5 3.04 0.44 14.03
C LEU A 5 3.06 -0.19 15.44
N ASP A 6 4.17 -0.03 16.17
CA ASP A 6 4.38 -0.54 17.53
C ASP A 6 3.46 0.10 18.60
N ASP A 7 2.80 1.22 18.27
CA ASP A 7 1.84 1.89 19.17
C ASP A 7 0.42 1.29 19.05
N LEU A 8 0.20 0.36 18.11
CA LEU A 8 -1.09 -0.29 17.96
C LEU A 8 -1.30 -1.35 19.04
N PRO A 9 -2.50 -1.42 19.63
CA PRO A 9 -2.80 -2.45 20.61
C PRO A 9 -2.69 -3.84 19.96
N PRO A 10 -2.18 -4.85 20.69
CA PRO A 10 -2.11 -6.22 20.19
C PRO A 10 -3.50 -6.69 19.77
N SER A 11 -3.61 -7.23 18.56
CA SER A 11 -4.89 -7.66 17.99
C SER A 11 -5.13 -9.14 18.22
N ALA A 12 -6.42 -9.52 18.37
CA ALA A 12 -6.84 -10.91 18.34
C ALA A 12 -6.83 -11.51 16.92
N ALA A 13 -6.86 -10.65 15.90
CA ALA A 13 -6.64 -11.05 14.52
C ALA A 13 -5.14 -11.17 14.23
N PRO A 14 -4.72 -11.97 13.24
CA PRO A 14 -3.32 -12.06 12.86
C PRO A 14 -2.71 -10.66 12.64
N ASP A 15 -1.55 -10.41 13.25
CA ASP A 15 -0.72 -9.20 13.16
C ASP A 15 -0.10 -9.03 11.76
N GLU A 16 -0.94 -9.10 10.73
CA GLU A 16 -0.54 -8.97 9.35
C GLU A 16 -0.72 -7.53 8.89
N LEU A 17 0.38 -6.93 8.43
CA LEU A 17 0.33 -5.69 7.67
C LEU A 17 -0.12 -6.01 6.25
N ARG A 18 -1.29 -5.49 5.85
CA ARG A 18 -1.84 -5.64 4.50
C ARG A 18 -1.82 -4.33 3.75
N ILE A 19 -1.36 -4.39 2.50
CA ILE A 19 -1.40 -3.26 1.56
C ILE A 19 -2.32 -3.64 0.42
N ALA A 20 -3.40 -2.88 0.24
CA ALA A 20 -4.27 -2.97 -0.93
C ALA A 20 -3.98 -1.79 -1.84
N ALA A 21 -3.76 -2.05 -3.13
CA ALA A 21 -3.48 -1.01 -4.11
C ALA A 21 -4.41 -1.15 -5.32
N THR A 22 -5.00 -0.04 -5.76
CA THR A 22 -5.85 0.02 -6.95
C THR A 22 -5.25 0.99 -7.96
N ARG A 23 -5.01 0.51 -9.19
CA ARG A 23 -4.47 1.33 -10.27
C ARG A 23 -5.45 2.46 -10.58
N GLN A 24 -4.95 3.69 -10.54
CA GLN A 24 -5.73 4.90 -10.84
C GLN A 24 -5.46 5.39 -12.26
N ALA A 25 -4.19 5.40 -12.67
CA ALA A 25 -3.75 5.84 -13.99
C ALA A 25 -2.42 5.18 -14.34
N GLY A 26 -1.98 5.29 -15.59
CA GLY A 26 -0.62 4.96 -15.98
C GLY A 26 -0.46 4.77 -17.47
N ASP A 27 0.79 4.85 -17.90
CA ASP A 27 1.24 4.63 -19.28
C ASP A 27 2.38 3.59 -19.29
N ALA A 28 3.11 3.52 -20.40
CA ALA A 28 4.21 2.56 -20.59
C ALA A 28 5.42 2.81 -19.66
N ARG A 29 5.53 3.97 -19.02
CA ARG A 29 6.67 4.38 -18.18
C ARG A 29 6.33 4.52 -16.71
N GLN A 30 5.07 4.79 -16.38
CA GLN A 30 4.66 5.02 -15.00
C GLN A 30 3.24 4.55 -14.71
N ILE A 31 3.00 4.11 -13.47
CA ILE A 31 1.67 3.76 -12.97
C ILE A 31 1.41 4.48 -11.65
N LEU A 32 0.24 5.11 -11.54
CA LEU A 32 -0.24 5.71 -10.30
C LEU A 32 -1.22 4.77 -9.61
N TYR A 33 -0.94 4.44 -8.34
CA TYR A 33 -1.82 3.68 -7.46
C TYR A 33 -2.37 4.56 -6.34
N ALA A 34 -3.62 4.33 -5.98
CA ALA A 34 -4.12 4.66 -4.65
C ALA A 34 -3.95 3.41 -3.79
N PHE A 35 -3.44 3.56 -2.57
CA PHE A 35 -3.23 2.45 -1.66
C PHE A 35 -3.81 2.73 -0.27
N THR A 36 -4.15 1.64 0.41
CA THR A 36 -4.50 1.62 1.83
C THR A 36 -3.62 0.60 2.51
N VAL A 37 -3.07 0.97 3.66
CA VAL A 37 -2.36 0.09 4.57
C VAL A 37 -3.26 -0.19 5.75
N SER A 38 -3.42 -1.46 6.08
CA SER A 38 -4.19 -1.90 7.25
C SER A 38 -3.38 -2.88 8.08
N TYR A 39 -3.60 -2.84 9.39
CA TYR A 39 -3.01 -3.76 10.35
C TYR A 39 -4.13 -4.40 11.15
N ALA A 40 -4.17 -5.73 11.15
CA ALA A 40 -5.21 -6.49 11.84
C ALA A 40 -6.65 -6.02 11.53
N GLY A 41 -6.88 -5.60 10.28
CA GLY A 41 -8.16 -5.09 9.77
C GLY A 41 -8.44 -3.60 10.04
N GLN A 42 -7.58 -2.90 10.79
CA GLN A 42 -7.70 -1.45 11.02
C GLN A 42 -6.86 -0.68 10.00
N ALA A 43 -7.44 0.34 9.36
CA ALA A 43 -6.71 1.21 8.45
C ALA A 43 -5.72 2.08 9.23
N VAL A 44 -4.45 2.04 8.83
CA VAL A 44 -3.36 2.78 9.49
C VAL A 44 -2.80 3.89 8.62
N ALA A 45 -2.87 3.75 7.29
CA ALA A 45 -2.47 4.77 6.35
C ALA A 45 -3.22 4.64 5.01
N GLU A 46 -3.35 5.75 4.31
CA GLU A 46 -3.81 5.81 2.93
C GLU A 46 -2.95 6.79 2.15
N GLY A 47 -2.82 6.58 0.85
CA GLY A 47 -1.96 7.44 0.05
C GLY A 47 -1.95 7.10 -1.42
N ARG A 48 -1.02 7.74 -2.12
CA ARG A 48 -0.75 7.51 -3.53
C ARG A 48 0.70 7.12 -3.74
N ALA A 49 0.93 6.17 -4.63
CA ALA A 49 2.26 5.71 -5.01
C ALA A 49 2.43 5.81 -6.52
N ALA A 50 3.50 6.45 -6.98
CA ALA A 50 3.93 6.45 -8.37
C ALA A 50 5.01 5.40 -8.56
N VAL A 51 4.77 4.43 -9.44
CA VAL A 51 5.72 3.37 -9.78
C VAL A 51 6.30 3.68 -11.15
N VAL A 52 7.63 3.78 -11.23
CA VAL A 52 8.36 3.97 -12.49
C VAL A 52 8.79 2.61 -13.03
N LEU A 53 8.44 2.33 -14.28
CA LEU A 53 8.77 1.10 -14.97
C LEU A 53 10.09 1.28 -15.74
N ASN A 54 11.16 0.66 -15.25
CA ASN A 54 12.45 0.71 -15.91
C ASN A 54 12.53 -0.42 -16.95
N THR A 55 12.38 -0.05 -18.23
CA THR A 55 12.44 -0.95 -19.41
C THR A 55 11.20 -1.87 -19.52
N PRO A 56 10.58 -2.04 -20.71
CA PRO A 56 9.51 -3.02 -20.85
C PRO A 56 10.07 -4.41 -20.50
N LEU A 57 9.38 -5.12 -19.60
CA LEU A 57 9.61 -6.54 -19.38
C LEU A 57 9.40 -7.22 -20.73
N SER A 58 10.48 -7.76 -21.32
CA SER A 58 10.35 -8.58 -22.54
C SER A 58 9.38 -9.72 -22.24
N ALA A 59 8.39 -9.88 -23.12
CA ALA A 59 7.37 -10.93 -23.07
C ALA A 59 7.96 -12.32 -23.34
#